data_AF-A0A8H7L3Z5-F1
#
_entry.id   AF-A0A8H7L3Z5-F1
#
_cell.length_a   1.000
_cell.length_b   1.000
_cell.length_c   1.000
_cell.angle_alpha   90.00
_cell.angle_beta   90.00
_cell.angle_gamma   90.00
#
_symmetry.space_group_name_H-M   'P 1'
#
loop_
_entity.id
_entity.type
_entity.pdbx_description
1 polymer ?
#
loop_
_entity_poly.entity_id
_entity_poly.type
_entity_poly.pdbx_seq_one_letter_code
_entity_poly.pdbx_strand_id
1 'polypeptide(L)'
;MVRLQKGVDKSRSEDTKGLKGVVIDWLVKPGESVQPPIFRNNKQERGFNHHLTGKMLCPVNWDWNDPAVVEGLRSGATKILGVHWPLFLYENHAYDPSDPWKGLFRGSLLLKAYKHIFTSPSSVDLQEPKATRSGNARIHGMFEATLASIAYVATQVRFALSSHNVFSRSNCVTETEQFYNTCMDLFLDKRELPDTNALLLWWNRKVFPAGLSAQMPIPDDTPLARIRAKRDAEEAAAKLAAESSSVEGQEKRSEGQEESSQENAGSGQGDEGSATSNNA
;
A
#
# COMPACT_ATOMS: atom_id res chain seq x y z
N MET A 1 -6.71 -21.37 11.43
CA MET A 1 -6.14 -20.99 10.11
C MET A 1 -7.01 -21.38 8.90
N VAL A 2 -7.57 -22.60 8.79
CA VAL A 2 -8.30 -23.07 7.60
C VAL A 2 -9.54 -22.23 7.20
N ARG A 3 -10.27 -21.64 8.16
CA ARG A 3 -11.46 -20.81 7.87
C ARG A 3 -11.11 -19.46 7.24
N LEU A 4 -9.96 -18.87 7.61
CA LEU A 4 -9.49 -17.60 7.04
C LEU A 4 -9.03 -17.79 5.59
N GLN A 5 -8.27 -18.86 5.31
CA GLN A 5 -7.85 -19.17 3.94
C GLN A 5 -9.04 -19.42 3.01
N LYS A 6 -10.07 -20.15 3.49
CA LYS A 6 -11.32 -20.36 2.74
C LYS A 6 -12.05 -19.04 2.44
N GLY A 7 -12.04 -18.09 3.38
CA GLY A 7 -12.63 -16.77 3.19
C GLY A 7 -11.88 -15.94 2.13
N VAL A 8 -10.54 -15.92 2.21
CA VAL A 8 -9.67 -15.23 1.25
C VAL A 8 -9.82 -15.81 -0.16
N ASP A 9 -9.78 -17.14 -0.28
CA ASP A 9 -9.94 -17.82 -1.57
C ASP A 9 -11.32 -17.57 -2.18
N LYS A 10 -12.38 -17.52 -1.35
CA LYS A 10 -13.73 -17.18 -1.79
C LYS A 10 -13.82 -15.74 -2.30
N SER A 11 -13.30 -14.77 -1.54
CA SER A 11 -13.29 -13.36 -1.93
C SER A 11 -12.54 -13.15 -3.24
N ARG A 12 -11.35 -13.74 -3.40
CA ARG A 12 -10.60 -13.69 -4.67
C ARG A 12 -11.37 -14.26 -5.85
N SER A 13 -12.08 -15.36 -5.63
CA SER A 13 -12.90 -16.00 -6.66
C SER A 13 -14.09 -15.12 -7.06
N GLU A 14 -14.71 -14.44 -6.10
CA GLU A 14 -15.79 -13.48 -6.34
C GLU A 14 -15.30 -12.26 -7.13
N ASP A 15 -14.16 -11.68 -6.77
CA ASP A 15 -13.55 -10.55 -7.49
C ASP A 15 -13.24 -10.92 -8.94
N THR A 16 -12.66 -12.11 -9.12
CA THR A 16 -12.32 -12.66 -10.44
C THR A 16 -13.57 -12.84 -11.31
N LYS A 17 -14.65 -13.34 -10.71
CA LYS A 17 -15.93 -13.51 -11.39
C LYS A 17 -16.58 -12.17 -11.73
N GLY A 18 -16.53 -11.20 -10.82
CA GLY A 18 -17.10 -9.86 -10.99
C GLY A 18 -16.43 -9.10 -12.15
N LEU A 19 -15.10 -9.13 -12.22
CA LEU A 19 -14.34 -8.43 -13.25
C LEU A 19 -14.44 -9.05 -14.65
N LYS A 20 -14.78 -10.34 -14.75
CA LYS A 20 -14.73 -11.10 -16.00
C LYS A 20 -15.50 -10.43 -17.14
N GLY A 21 -16.74 -9.99 -16.90
CA GLY A 21 -17.55 -9.37 -17.93
C GLY A 21 -17.23 -7.88 -18.11
N VAL A 22 -17.22 -7.15 -17.00
CA VAL A 22 -17.17 -5.68 -16.97
C VAL A 22 -15.88 -5.09 -17.53
N VAL A 23 -14.76 -5.81 -17.45
CA VAL A 23 -13.49 -5.31 -18.03
C VAL A 23 -13.58 -5.12 -19.54
N ILE A 24 -14.40 -5.93 -20.22
CA ILE A 24 -14.64 -5.79 -21.66
C ILE A 24 -15.52 -4.56 -21.93
N ASP A 25 -16.54 -4.36 -21.10
CA ASP A 25 -17.41 -3.18 -21.20
C ASP A 25 -16.66 -1.87 -20.96
N TRP A 26 -15.54 -1.91 -20.22
CA TRP A 26 -14.69 -0.74 -20.02
C TRP A 26 -13.70 -0.48 -21.15
N LEU A 27 -13.38 -1.49 -21.95
CA LEU A 27 -12.52 -1.39 -23.12
C LEU A 27 -13.28 -0.94 -24.36
N VAL A 28 -14.51 -1.42 -24.52
CA VAL A 28 -15.37 -1.08 -25.65
C VAL A 28 -16.19 0.15 -25.29
N LYS A 29 -16.11 1.21 -26.09
CA LYS A 29 -16.90 2.41 -25.83
C LYS A 29 -18.41 2.08 -25.96
N PRO A 30 -19.28 2.73 -25.17
CA PRO A 30 -20.72 2.53 -25.29
C PRO A 30 -21.20 2.79 -26.72
N GLY A 31 -21.88 1.80 -27.32
CA GLY A 31 -22.41 1.88 -28.68
C GLY A 31 -21.46 1.42 -29.78
N GLU A 32 -20.19 1.14 -29.47
CA GLU A 32 -19.26 0.52 -30.42
C GLU A 32 -19.34 -1.01 -30.36
N SER A 33 -19.19 -1.64 -31.53
CA SER A 33 -19.02 -3.10 -31.63
C SER A 33 -17.58 -3.40 -32.02
N VAL A 34 -17.04 -4.47 -31.46
CA VAL A 34 -15.69 -4.94 -31.76
C VAL A 34 -15.79 -6.15 -32.66
N GLN A 35 -14.93 -6.22 -33.68
CA GLN A 35 -14.81 -7.36 -34.57
C GLN A 35 -13.42 -7.98 -34.41
N PRO A 36 -13.33 -9.29 -34.10
CA PRO A 36 -14.43 -10.19 -33.75
C PRO A 36 -15.06 -9.84 -32.37
N PRO A 37 -16.31 -10.23 -32.09
CA PRO A 37 -16.94 -9.94 -30.80
C PRO A 37 -16.20 -10.57 -29.61
N ILE A 38 -15.99 -9.80 -28.54
CA ILE A 38 -15.44 -10.32 -27.29
C ILE A 38 -16.58 -10.72 -26.35
N PHE A 39 -16.72 -12.01 -26.07
CA PHE A 39 -17.75 -12.49 -25.17
C PHE A 39 -17.46 -12.15 -23.70
N ARG A 40 -18.46 -11.65 -22.97
CA ARG A 40 -18.36 -11.32 -21.54
C ARG A 40 -18.10 -12.55 -20.66
N ASN A 41 -18.64 -13.70 -21.04
CA ASN A 41 -18.63 -14.92 -20.23
C ASN A 41 -17.61 -15.97 -20.70
N ASN A 42 -16.97 -15.78 -21.86
CA ASN A 42 -15.93 -16.65 -22.37
C ASN A 42 -14.61 -15.87 -22.51
N LYS A 43 -13.50 -16.43 -22.04
CA LYS A 43 -12.17 -15.82 -22.11
C LYS A 43 -11.32 -16.38 -23.25
N GLN A 44 -11.69 -17.48 -23.90
CA GLN A 44 -10.85 -18.15 -24.91
C GLN A 44 -10.39 -17.19 -26.02
N GLU A 45 -11.30 -16.34 -26.49
CA GLU A 45 -11.03 -15.32 -27.52
C GLU A 45 -10.47 -14.00 -26.96
N ARG A 46 -9.91 -14.00 -25.74
CA ARG A 46 -9.24 -12.82 -25.16
C ARG A 46 -7.72 -13.01 -25.15
N GLY A 47 -7.01 -12.14 -24.44
CA GLY A 47 -5.56 -12.18 -24.43
C GLY A 47 -4.99 -11.87 -25.81
N PHE A 48 -3.93 -12.58 -26.19
CA PHE A 48 -3.26 -12.40 -27.47
C PHE A 48 -4.04 -12.98 -28.67
N ASN A 49 -5.19 -13.63 -28.42
CA ASN A 49 -6.10 -14.09 -29.47
C ASN A 49 -6.95 -12.95 -30.05
N HIS A 50 -7.00 -11.79 -29.39
CA HIS A 50 -7.82 -10.66 -29.84
C HIS A 50 -7.08 -9.33 -29.79
N HIS A 51 -7.21 -8.52 -30.83
CA HIS A 51 -6.46 -7.27 -30.99
C HIS A 51 -6.56 -6.31 -29.79
N LEU A 52 -7.78 -5.98 -29.32
CA LEU A 52 -7.96 -5.07 -28.18
C LEU A 52 -7.36 -5.57 -26.87
N THR A 53 -7.69 -6.78 -26.44
CA THR A 53 -7.19 -7.31 -25.16
C THR A 53 -5.70 -7.64 -25.22
N GLY A 54 -5.22 -8.09 -26.38
CA GLY A 54 -3.80 -8.31 -26.66
C GLY A 54 -3.00 -7.02 -26.60
N LYS A 55 -3.47 -5.93 -27.22
CA LYS A 55 -2.81 -4.61 -27.13
C LYS A 55 -2.67 -4.14 -25.68
N MET A 56 -3.69 -4.34 -24.86
CA MET A 56 -3.68 -3.96 -23.44
C MET A 56 -2.69 -4.79 -22.61
N LEU A 57 -2.51 -6.06 -22.99
CA LEU A 57 -1.62 -7.00 -22.30
C LEU A 57 -0.19 -7.01 -22.85
N CYS A 58 0.02 -6.47 -24.05
CA CYS A 58 1.33 -6.39 -24.67
C CYS A 58 2.28 -5.64 -23.73
N PRO A 59 3.47 -6.20 -23.43
CA PRO A 59 4.50 -5.49 -22.71
C PRO A 59 4.84 -4.16 -23.39
N VAL A 60 5.02 -3.10 -22.60
CA VAL A 60 5.24 -1.75 -23.14
C VAL A 60 6.53 -1.59 -23.96
N ASN A 61 7.47 -2.51 -23.78
CA ASN A 61 8.73 -2.57 -24.51
C ASN A 61 8.61 -3.33 -25.84
N TRP A 62 7.44 -3.86 -26.20
CA TRP A 62 7.20 -4.58 -27.46
C TRP A 62 6.14 -3.84 -28.30
N ASP A 63 6.35 -3.80 -29.62
CA ASP A 63 5.41 -3.15 -30.54
C ASP A 63 4.28 -4.11 -30.94
N TRP A 64 3.06 -3.81 -30.49
CA TRP A 64 1.87 -4.58 -30.86
C TRP A 64 1.49 -4.45 -32.35
N ASN A 65 2.08 -3.50 -33.09
CA ASN A 65 1.90 -3.40 -34.53
C ASN A 65 2.87 -4.28 -35.32
N ASP A 66 3.89 -4.86 -34.67
CA ASP A 66 4.79 -5.84 -35.29
C ASP A 66 4.11 -7.21 -35.37
N PRO A 67 3.85 -7.75 -36.59
CA PRO A 67 3.22 -9.06 -36.74
C PRO A 67 4.02 -10.20 -36.10
N ALA A 68 5.35 -10.10 -36.03
CA ALA A 68 6.20 -11.12 -35.43
C ALA A 68 6.01 -11.18 -33.90
N VAL A 69 5.87 -10.01 -33.26
CA VAL A 69 5.55 -9.90 -31.83
C VAL A 69 4.16 -10.50 -31.56
N VAL A 70 3.16 -10.10 -32.35
CA VAL A 70 1.78 -10.58 -32.17
C VAL A 70 1.69 -12.10 -32.33
N GLU A 71 2.33 -12.66 -33.34
CA GLU A 71 2.30 -14.10 -33.59
C GLU A 71 3.11 -14.89 -32.55
N GLY A 72 4.26 -14.38 -32.12
CA GLY A 72 5.05 -14.97 -31.04
C GLY A 72 4.28 -15.03 -29.72
N LEU A 73 3.53 -13.98 -29.41
CA LEU A 73 2.66 -13.90 -28.23
C LEU A 73 1.44 -14.82 -28.32
N ARG A 74 0.79 -14.88 -29.49
CA ARG A 74 -0.40 -15.70 -29.72
C ARG A 74 -0.09 -17.20 -29.70
N SER A 75 0.99 -17.61 -30.35
CA SER A 75 1.45 -19.00 -30.39
C SER A 75 2.03 -19.48 -29.06
N GLY A 76 2.41 -18.55 -28.16
CA GLY A 76 3.13 -18.86 -26.92
C GLY A 76 4.61 -19.15 -27.11
N ALA A 77 5.16 -18.98 -28.32
CA ALA A 77 6.59 -19.07 -28.59
C ALA A 77 7.38 -18.00 -27.81
N THR A 78 6.79 -16.82 -27.64
CA THR A 78 7.32 -15.75 -26.80
C THR A 78 6.70 -15.82 -25.40
N LYS A 79 7.54 -16.08 -24.39
CA LYS A 79 7.09 -16.13 -22.99
C LYS A 79 7.08 -14.73 -22.38
N ILE A 80 6.01 -14.40 -21.67
CA ILE A 80 5.89 -13.16 -20.90
C ILE A 80 6.24 -13.43 -19.44
N LEU A 81 7.40 -12.95 -19.01
CA LEU A 81 7.82 -12.94 -17.62
C LEU A 81 7.04 -11.90 -16.80
N GLY A 82 6.96 -12.07 -15.48
CA GLY A 82 6.27 -11.11 -14.59
C GLY A 82 6.81 -9.67 -14.67
N VAL A 83 8.08 -9.50 -15.03
CA VAL A 83 8.74 -8.18 -15.22
C VAL A 83 8.27 -7.44 -16.47
N HIS A 84 7.62 -8.12 -17.42
CA HIS A 84 7.12 -7.52 -18.64
C HIS A 84 5.76 -6.87 -18.37
N TRP A 85 5.80 -5.58 -18.08
CA TRP A 85 4.63 -4.84 -17.65
C TRP A 85 3.72 -4.44 -18.81
N PRO A 86 2.41 -4.74 -18.70
CA PRO A 86 1.46 -4.54 -19.76
C PRO A 86 1.01 -3.07 -19.88
N LEU A 87 0.63 -2.68 -21.08
CA LEU A 87 0.21 -1.32 -21.42
C LEU A 87 -0.95 -0.79 -20.56
N PHE A 88 -1.86 -1.66 -20.11
CA PHE A 88 -3.02 -1.22 -19.30
C PHE A 88 -2.64 -0.61 -17.94
N LEU A 89 -1.41 -0.81 -17.45
CA LEU A 89 -0.95 -0.18 -16.22
C LEU A 89 -0.83 1.34 -16.35
N TYR A 90 -0.56 1.82 -17.57
CA TYR A 90 -0.23 3.21 -17.83
C TYR A 90 -1.47 4.05 -18.11
N GLU A 91 -1.46 5.28 -17.59
CA GLU A 91 -2.43 6.32 -17.92
C GLU A 91 -2.51 6.52 -19.43
N ASN A 92 -3.73 6.63 -19.96
CA ASN A 92 -4.00 6.76 -21.39
C ASN A 92 -3.40 5.65 -22.28
N HIS A 93 -2.96 4.53 -21.70
CA HIS A 93 -2.28 3.45 -22.41
C HIS A 93 -1.05 3.94 -23.18
N ALA A 94 -0.26 4.82 -22.57
CA ALA A 94 0.93 5.42 -23.16
C ALA A 94 2.15 5.22 -22.25
N TYR A 95 3.22 4.67 -22.81
CA TYR A 95 4.50 4.47 -22.14
C TYR A 95 5.53 5.46 -22.68
N ASP A 96 6.28 6.10 -21.77
CA ASP A 96 7.36 7.03 -22.09
C ASP A 96 8.69 6.41 -21.66
N PRO A 97 9.53 5.93 -22.58
CA PRO A 97 10.82 5.33 -22.24
C PRO A 97 11.80 6.29 -21.55
N SER A 98 11.60 7.61 -21.70
CA SER A 98 12.43 8.62 -21.04
C SER A 98 12.00 8.90 -19.60
N ASP A 99 10.75 8.59 -19.27
CA ASP A 99 10.17 8.70 -17.93
C ASP A 99 9.24 7.50 -17.66
N PRO A 100 9.80 6.33 -17.27
CA PRO A 100 9.03 5.10 -17.08
C PRO A 100 7.97 5.18 -15.98
N TRP A 101 8.07 6.14 -15.06
CA TRP A 101 7.08 6.34 -13.99
C TRP A 101 5.84 7.11 -14.47
N LYS A 102 5.95 7.82 -15.59
CA LYS A 102 4.89 8.64 -16.15
C LYS A 102 3.63 7.82 -16.41
N GLY A 103 2.60 8.09 -15.62
CA GLY A 103 1.31 7.41 -15.74
C GLY A 103 1.30 5.95 -15.26
N LEU A 104 2.42 5.41 -14.77
CA LEU A 104 2.51 4.04 -14.30
C LEU A 104 1.55 3.81 -13.11
N PHE A 105 0.82 2.68 -13.14
CA PHE A 105 -0.26 2.34 -12.20
C PHE A 105 -1.41 3.36 -12.12
N ARG A 106 -1.57 4.22 -13.12
CA ARG A 106 -2.69 5.18 -13.24
C ARG A 106 -3.64 4.87 -14.39
N GLY A 107 -3.52 3.68 -14.99
CA GLY A 107 -4.42 3.21 -16.04
C GLY A 107 -5.89 3.22 -15.63
N SER A 108 -6.77 3.65 -16.55
CA SER A 108 -8.21 3.78 -16.26
C SER A 108 -8.87 2.45 -15.90
N LEU A 109 -8.41 1.34 -16.49
CA LEU A 109 -8.87 -0.01 -16.15
C LEU A 109 -8.58 -0.37 -14.70
N LEU A 110 -7.42 0.03 -14.17
CA LEU A 110 -7.06 -0.19 -12.76
C LEU A 110 -8.04 0.55 -11.86
N LEU A 111 -8.31 1.83 -12.14
CA LEU A 111 -9.19 2.63 -11.30
C LEU A 111 -10.62 2.08 -11.28
N LYS A 112 -11.16 1.70 -12.45
CA LYS A 112 -12.48 1.08 -12.57
C LYS A 112 -12.54 -0.26 -11.83
N ALA A 113 -11.51 -1.11 -11.98
CA ALA A 113 -11.43 -2.39 -11.29
C ALA A 113 -11.31 -2.24 -9.77
N TYR A 114 -10.50 -1.29 -9.31
CA TYR A 114 -10.33 -1.00 -7.88
C TYR A 114 -11.67 -0.61 -7.26
N LYS A 115 -12.40 0.32 -7.90
CA LYS A 115 -13.73 0.72 -7.45
C LYS A 115 -14.73 -0.44 -7.48
N HIS A 116 -14.67 -1.28 -8.52
CA HIS A 116 -15.55 -2.43 -8.63
C HIS A 116 -15.33 -3.45 -7.51
N ILE A 117 -14.07 -3.76 -7.18
CA ILE A 117 -13.70 -4.72 -6.12
C ILE A 117 -13.93 -4.10 -4.73
N PHE A 118 -13.30 -2.96 -4.47
CA PHE A 118 -13.18 -2.42 -3.12
C PHE A 118 -14.25 -1.42 -2.77
N THR A 119 -14.89 -0.67 -3.67
CA THR A 119 -15.92 0.29 -3.26
C THR A 119 -17.32 -0.26 -3.54
N SER A 120 -17.75 -0.28 -4.79
CA SER A 120 -19.02 -0.86 -5.21
C SER A 120 -19.03 -0.95 -6.73
N PRO A 121 -19.61 -2.01 -7.33
CA PRO A 121 -19.84 -2.08 -8.78
C PRO A 121 -20.53 -0.83 -9.36
N SER A 122 -21.41 -0.18 -8.60
CA SER A 122 -22.14 1.03 -9.03
C SER A 122 -21.33 2.33 -8.98
N SER A 123 -20.12 2.32 -8.40
CA SER A 123 -19.29 3.51 -8.23
C SER A 123 -18.30 3.77 -9.38
N VAL A 124 -18.28 2.88 -10.38
CA VAL A 124 -17.36 2.95 -11.51
C VAL A 124 -17.61 4.18 -12.37
N ASP A 125 -18.89 4.55 -12.58
CA ASP A 125 -19.30 5.65 -13.45
C ASP A 125 -19.70 6.93 -12.71
N LEU A 126 -19.69 6.92 -11.37
CA LEU A 126 -20.16 8.05 -10.56
C LEU A 126 -19.00 8.74 -9.82
N GLN A 127 -18.95 10.07 -9.96
CA GLN A 127 -18.08 10.95 -9.17
C GLN A 127 -18.62 11.13 -7.74
N GLU A 128 -19.90 10.82 -7.50
CA GLU A 128 -20.57 10.86 -6.20
C GLU A 128 -21.20 9.49 -5.83
N PRO A 129 -21.10 9.04 -4.57
CA PRO A 129 -21.56 7.71 -4.18
C PRO A 129 -23.08 7.64 -4.04
N LYS A 130 -23.80 7.21 -5.10
CA LYS A 130 -25.21 6.79 -5.03
C LYS A 130 -25.34 5.33 -4.61
N ALA A 131 -24.83 4.96 -3.45
CA ALA A 131 -24.99 3.62 -2.91
C ALA A 131 -26.01 3.59 -1.76
N THR A 132 -27.09 2.83 -1.92
CA THR A 132 -28.09 2.53 -0.87
C THR A 132 -27.58 1.54 0.18
N ARG A 133 -26.39 0.95 -0.03
CA ARG A 133 -25.70 0.03 0.88
C ARG A 133 -24.23 0.47 1.00
N SER A 134 -23.61 0.30 2.17
CA SER A 134 -22.19 0.63 2.36
C SER A 134 -21.32 -0.09 1.34
N GLY A 135 -20.41 0.63 0.67
CA GLY A 135 -19.43 0.01 -0.23
C GLY A 135 -18.51 -0.97 0.51
N ASN A 136 -17.96 -1.97 -0.19
CA ASN A 136 -17.10 -3.02 0.37
C ASN A 136 -15.97 -2.44 1.24
N ALA A 137 -15.37 -1.31 0.85
CA ALA A 137 -14.29 -0.65 1.57
C ALA A 137 -14.80 -0.09 2.89
N ARG A 138 -15.98 0.53 2.90
CA ARG A 138 -16.62 1.01 4.13
C ARG A 138 -17.05 -0.15 5.03
N ILE A 139 -17.48 -1.28 4.44
CA ILE A 139 -17.82 -2.51 5.19
C ILE A 139 -16.57 -3.12 5.83
N HIS A 140 -15.43 -3.05 5.16
CA HIS A 140 -14.16 -3.62 5.62
C HIS A 140 -13.22 -2.61 6.29
N GLY A 141 -13.67 -1.37 6.54
CA GLY A 141 -12.86 -0.33 7.18
C GLY A 141 -11.63 0.13 6.37
N MET A 142 -11.64 -0.03 5.05
CA MET A 142 -10.62 0.55 4.17
C MET A 142 -10.92 2.02 3.89
N PHE A 143 -10.06 2.89 4.43
CA PHE A 143 -10.15 4.36 4.26
C PHE A 143 -9.13 4.92 3.28
N GLU A 144 -8.16 4.10 2.88
CA GLU A 144 -7.10 4.45 1.95
C GLU A 144 -6.75 3.27 1.04
N ALA A 145 -6.19 3.59 -0.12
CA ALA A 145 -5.57 2.61 -1.00
C ALA A 145 -4.21 2.20 -0.44
N THR A 146 -3.85 0.93 -0.62
CA THR A 146 -2.54 0.41 -0.24
C THR A 146 -1.80 -0.07 -1.50
N LEU A 147 -0.47 -0.12 -1.43
CA LEU A 147 0.35 -0.60 -2.53
C LEU A 147 -0.01 -2.06 -2.89
N ALA A 148 -0.26 -2.88 -1.87
CA ALA A 148 -0.70 -4.25 -2.03
C ALA A 148 -2.08 -4.34 -2.71
N SER A 149 -3.04 -3.46 -2.39
CA SER A 149 -4.35 -3.47 -3.06
C SER A 149 -4.27 -2.99 -4.50
N ILE A 150 -3.39 -2.04 -4.82
CA ILE A 150 -3.12 -1.60 -6.21
C ILE A 150 -2.49 -2.74 -7.02
N ALA A 151 -1.44 -3.39 -6.50
CA ALA A 151 -0.80 -4.54 -7.15
C ALA A 151 -1.78 -5.72 -7.33
N TYR A 152 -2.64 -5.97 -6.34
CA TYR A 152 -3.69 -6.97 -6.44
C TYR A 152 -4.67 -6.65 -7.57
N VAL A 153 -5.17 -5.41 -7.66
CA VAL A 153 -6.09 -4.99 -8.73
C VAL A 153 -5.44 -5.11 -10.09
N ALA A 154 -4.17 -4.71 -10.24
CA ALA A 154 -3.43 -4.90 -11.48
C ALA A 154 -3.37 -6.37 -11.89
N THR A 155 -3.12 -7.26 -10.93
CA THR A 155 -3.09 -8.70 -11.13
C THR A 155 -4.45 -9.24 -11.57
N GLN A 156 -5.54 -8.78 -10.93
CA GLN A 156 -6.90 -9.17 -11.27
C GLN A 156 -7.32 -8.69 -12.67
N VAL A 157 -6.94 -7.46 -13.07
CA VAL A 157 -7.17 -6.93 -14.42
C VAL A 157 -6.38 -7.72 -15.46
N ARG A 158 -5.08 -7.97 -15.24
CA ARG A 158 -4.26 -8.80 -16.13
C ARG A 158 -4.92 -10.15 -16.35
N PHE A 159 -5.36 -10.80 -15.27
CA PHE A 159 -6.06 -12.07 -15.37
C PHE A 159 -7.37 -11.94 -16.16
N ALA A 160 -8.22 -10.96 -15.86
CA ALA A 160 -9.51 -10.78 -16.53
C ALA A 160 -9.40 -10.54 -18.05
N LEU A 161 -8.33 -9.86 -18.48
CA LEU A 161 -8.01 -9.61 -19.89
C LEU A 161 -7.39 -10.82 -20.61
N SER A 162 -6.75 -11.74 -19.89
CA SER A 162 -6.11 -12.93 -20.47
C SER A 162 -7.11 -13.97 -20.97
N SER A 163 -6.64 -14.97 -21.71
CA SER A 163 -7.43 -16.13 -22.14
C SER A 163 -7.55 -17.25 -21.09
N HIS A 164 -6.80 -17.18 -19.99
CA HIS A 164 -6.77 -18.22 -18.96
C HIS A 164 -8.06 -18.29 -18.14
N ASN A 165 -8.61 -19.49 -17.93
CA ASN A 165 -9.84 -19.66 -17.15
C ASN A 165 -9.61 -19.90 -15.65
N VAL A 166 -8.40 -20.29 -15.26
CA VAL A 166 -8.03 -20.61 -13.88
C VAL A 166 -6.65 -20.01 -13.58
N PHE A 167 -6.44 -19.55 -12.35
CA PHE A 167 -5.09 -19.33 -11.83
C PHE A 167 -4.44 -20.71 -11.65
N SER A 168 -3.64 -21.17 -12.62
CA SER A 168 -3.00 -22.49 -12.52
C SER A 168 -2.08 -22.54 -11.30
N ARG A 169 -2.20 -23.57 -10.45
CA ARG A 169 -1.38 -23.78 -9.23
C ARG A 169 -0.26 -24.80 -9.43
N SER A 170 0.01 -25.23 -10.66
CA SER A 170 0.98 -26.28 -10.94
C SER A 170 2.43 -25.80 -10.70
N ASN A 171 2.94 -26.07 -9.49
CA ASN A 171 4.35 -26.09 -9.06
C ASN A 171 5.38 -25.35 -9.94
N CYS A 172 5.39 -24.03 -9.79
CA CYS A 172 6.42 -23.03 -10.03
C CYS A 172 5.72 -21.69 -9.70
N VAL A 173 6.43 -20.65 -9.28
CA VAL A 173 5.82 -19.32 -9.08
C VAL A 173 4.98 -19.00 -10.32
N THR A 174 3.67 -18.84 -10.14
CA THR A 174 2.77 -18.62 -11.28
C THR A 174 3.14 -17.29 -11.94
N GLU A 175 3.04 -17.12 -13.25
CA GLU A 175 3.33 -15.83 -13.90
C GLU A 175 2.53 -14.67 -13.31
N THR A 176 1.35 -14.97 -12.74
CA THR A 176 0.51 -14.04 -12.00
C THR A 176 1.16 -13.59 -10.69
N GLU A 177 1.71 -14.54 -9.94
CA GLU A 177 2.43 -14.28 -8.69
C GLU A 177 3.75 -13.54 -8.96
N GLN A 178 4.49 -13.93 -9.99
CA GLN A 178 5.69 -13.21 -10.41
C GLN A 178 5.35 -11.75 -10.78
N PHE A 179 4.28 -11.53 -11.54
CA PHE A 179 3.81 -10.18 -11.87
C PHE A 179 3.49 -9.38 -10.60
N TYR A 180 2.71 -9.93 -9.67
CA TYR A 180 2.42 -9.27 -8.40
C TYR A 180 3.70 -8.91 -7.63
N ASN A 181 4.63 -9.86 -7.50
CA ASN A 181 5.88 -9.65 -6.78
C ASN A 181 6.71 -8.55 -7.42
N THR A 182 6.83 -8.50 -8.76
CA THR A 182 7.59 -7.43 -9.42
C THR A 182 6.97 -6.04 -9.20
N CYS A 183 5.64 -5.93 -9.14
CA CYS A 183 4.97 -4.68 -8.77
C CYS A 183 5.33 -4.27 -7.33
N MET A 184 5.29 -5.24 -6.41
CA MET A 184 5.64 -5.00 -5.00
C MET A 184 7.11 -4.67 -4.82
N ASP A 185 8.02 -5.29 -5.58
CA ASP A 185 9.45 -5.00 -5.55
C ASP A 185 9.72 -3.54 -5.92
N LEU A 186 9.05 -3.00 -6.95
CA LEU A 186 9.11 -1.57 -7.27
C LEU A 186 8.56 -0.71 -6.12
N PHE A 187 7.38 -1.04 -5.62
CA PHE A 187 6.71 -0.26 -4.57
C PHE A 187 7.45 -0.24 -3.23
N LEU A 188 8.23 -1.27 -2.94
CA LEU A 188 9.01 -1.40 -1.71
C LEU A 188 10.45 -0.89 -1.87
N ASP A 189 10.87 -0.51 -3.08
CA ASP A 189 12.18 0.08 -3.31
C ASP A 189 12.25 1.47 -2.66
N LYS A 190 13.19 1.64 -1.74
CA LYS A 190 13.40 2.89 -1.01
C LYS A 190 13.72 4.07 -1.93
N ARG A 191 14.34 3.81 -3.08
CA ARG A 191 14.70 4.83 -4.08
C ARG A 191 13.46 5.42 -4.75
N GLU A 192 12.40 4.64 -4.84
CA GLU A 192 11.16 4.96 -5.54
C GLU A 192 10.06 5.50 -4.61
N LEU A 193 10.39 5.72 -3.33
CA LEU A 193 9.44 6.25 -2.34
C LEU A 193 8.80 7.58 -2.74
N PRO A 194 9.50 8.56 -3.35
CA PRO A 194 8.87 9.80 -3.78
C PRO A 194 7.71 9.56 -4.75
N ASP A 195 7.93 8.76 -5.79
CA ASP A 195 6.93 8.43 -6.81
C ASP A 195 5.83 7.52 -6.27
N THR A 196 6.19 6.55 -5.42
CA THR A 196 5.25 5.64 -4.76
C THR A 196 4.30 6.39 -3.82
N ASN A 197 4.81 7.36 -3.06
CA ASN A 197 3.98 8.21 -2.20
C ASN A 197 3.08 9.13 -3.02
N ALA A 198 3.59 9.71 -4.11
CA ALA A 198 2.79 10.50 -5.03
C ALA A 198 1.67 9.67 -5.69
N LEU A 199 1.97 8.41 -6.03
CA LEU A 199 1.00 7.44 -6.54
C LEU A 199 -0.11 7.17 -5.51
N LEU A 200 0.24 6.85 -4.26
CA LEU A 200 -0.76 6.63 -3.20
C LEU A 200 -1.64 7.84 -2.96
N LEU A 201 -1.06 9.05 -2.92
CA LEU A 201 -1.80 10.29 -2.78
C LEU A 201 -2.79 10.48 -3.95
N TRP A 202 -2.36 10.19 -5.18
CA TRP A 202 -3.22 10.24 -6.36
C TRP A 202 -4.38 9.23 -6.25
N TRP A 203 -4.11 7.98 -5.84
CA TRP A 203 -5.13 6.95 -5.67
C TRP A 203 -6.14 7.32 -4.59
N ASN A 204 -5.69 7.80 -3.43
CA ASN A 204 -6.56 8.24 -2.35
C ASN A 204 -7.47 9.40 -2.77
N ARG A 205 -6.96 10.36 -3.55
CA ARG A 205 -7.80 11.43 -4.14
C ARG A 205 -8.88 10.89 -5.09
N LYS A 206 -8.58 9.83 -5.85
CA LYS A 206 -9.51 9.29 -6.86
C LYS A 206 -10.54 8.31 -6.29
N VAL A 207 -10.19 7.57 -5.24
CA VAL A 207 -11.02 6.48 -4.69
C VAL A 207 -11.62 6.84 -3.33
N PHE A 208 -10.90 7.58 -2.50
CA PHE A 208 -11.28 7.90 -1.12
C PHE A 208 -11.25 9.41 -0.84
N PRO A 209 -11.98 10.25 -1.60
CA PRO A 209 -11.92 11.71 -1.45
C PRO A 209 -12.34 12.18 -0.04
N ALA A 210 -13.28 11.47 0.60
CA ALA A 210 -13.73 11.78 1.96
C ALA A 210 -12.70 11.47 3.06
N GLY A 211 -11.78 10.51 2.83
CA GLY A 211 -10.73 10.17 3.78
C GLY A 211 -9.71 11.30 3.97
N LEU A 212 -9.49 12.09 2.90
CA LEU A 212 -8.64 13.29 2.96
C LEU A 212 -9.32 14.45 3.68
N SER A 213 -10.65 14.58 3.59
CA SER A 213 -11.41 15.60 4.33
C SER A 213 -11.41 15.39 5.85
N ALA A 214 -11.23 14.16 6.32
CA ALA A 214 -11.09 13.85 7.75
C ALA A 214 -9.73 14.25 8.34
N GLN A 215 -8.74 14.56 7.49
CA GLN A 215 -7.42 15.06 7.91
C GLN A 215 -7.33 16.60 7.91
N MET A 216 -8.43 17.32 7.70
CA MET A 216 -8.42 18.77 7.89
C MET A 216 -7.91 19.07 9.30
N PRO A 217 -6.91 19.96 9.46
CA PRO A 217 -6.50 20.44 10.77
C PRO A 217 -7.75 20.89 11.50
N ILE A 218 -7.96 20.38 12.71
CA ILE A 218 -9.02 20.89 13.59
C ILE A 218 -8.76 22.40 13.67
N PRO A 219 -9.68 23.27 13.24
CA PRO A 219 -9.45 24.71 13.33
C PRO A 219 -9.10 25.07 14.77
N ASP A 220 -8.08 25.92 14.94
CA ASP A 220 -7.51 26.25 16.25
C ASP A 220 -8.56 26.86 17.21
N ASP A 221 -9.67 27.38 16.67
CA ASP A 221 -10.76 27.97 17.42
C ASP A 221 -11.87 26.99 17.85
N THR A 222 -11.73 25.68 17.56
CA THR A 222 -12.75 24.73 18.00
C THR A 222 -12.65 24.45 19.51
N PRO A 223 -13.78 24.13 20.17
CA PRO A 223 -13.77 23.65 21.56
C PRO A 223 -12.84 22.45 21.78
N LEU A 224 -12.70 21.56 20.79
CA LEU A 224 -11.84 20.38 20.88
C LEU A 224 -10.34 20.73 20.85
N ALA A 225 -9.93 21.68 20.01
CA ALA A 225 -8.56 22.20 20.00
C ALA A 225 -8.21 22.84 21.36
N ARG A 226 -9.13 23.64 21.91
CA ARG A 226 -8.98 24.27 23.22
C ARG A 226 -8.89 23.25 24.37
N ILE A 227 -9.67 22.18 24.32
CA ILE A 227 -9.61 21.09 25.32
C ILE A 227 -8.28 20.34 25.26
N ARG A 228 -7.75 20.07 24.05
CA ARG A 228 -6.45 19.40 23.88
C ARG A 228 -5.30 20.28 24.35
N ALA A 229 -5.26 21.53 23.93
CA ALA A 229 -4.24 22.49 24.37
C ALA A 229 -4.22 22.66 25.90
N LYS A 230 -5.39 22.65 26.54
CA LYS A 230 -5.48 22.68 28.01
C LYS A 230 -4.86 21.43 28.65
N ARG A 231 -5.13 20.23 28.13
CA ARG A 231 -4.54 18.98 28.65
C ARG A 231 -3.03 18.92 28.43
N ASP A 232 -2.55 19.33 27.27
CA ASP A 232 -1.12 19.33 26.95
C ASP A 232 -0.37 20.31 27.87
N ALA A 233 -0.97 21.47 28.18
CA ALA A 233 -0.42 22.41 29.15
C ALA A 233 -0.42 21.87 30.60
N GLU A 234 -1.49 21.16 31.00
CA GLU A 234 -1.57 20.49 32.31
C GLU A 234 -0.52 19.37 32.44
N GLU A 235 -0.31 18.56 31.40
CA GLU A 235 0.73 17.52 31.38
C GLU A 235 2.15 18.09 31.37
N ALA A 236 2.39 19.17 30.62
CA ALA A 236 3.67 19.87 30.62
C ALA A 236 3.96 20.49 31.99
N ALA A 237 2.97 21.10 32.63
CA ALA A 237 3.09 21.64 33.99
C ALA A 237 3.34 20.54 35.03
N ALA A 238 2.66 19.39 34.90
CA ALA A 238 2.86 18.24 35.79
C ALA A 238 4.27 17.64 35.62
N LYS A 239 4.79 17.56 34.39
CA LYS A 239 6.17 17.14 34.14
C LYS A 239 7.19 18.10 34.73
N LEU A 240 7.01 19.41 34.53
CA LEU A 240 7.88 20.44 35.11
C LEU A 240 7.87 20.40 36.65
N ALA A 241 6.72 20.15 37.27
CA ALA A 241 6.61 19.99 38.72
C ALA A 241 7.25 18.68 39.24
N ALA A 242 7.20 17.60 38.47
CA ALA A 242 7.89 16.35 38.79
C ALA A 242 9.41 16.49 38.64
N GLU A 243 9.87 17.28 37.66
CA GLU A 243 11.29 17.59 37.46
C GLU A 243 11.83 18.56 38.53
N SER A 244 11.06 19.57 38.94
CA SER A 244 11.49 20.48 40.02
C SER A 244 11.58 19.79 41.39
N SER A 245 10.63 18.88 41.70
CA SER A 245 10.63 18.12 42.95
C SER A 245 11.72 17.05 43.03
N SER A 246 12.23 16.58 41.89
CA SER A 246 13.39 15.66 41.85
C SER A 246 14.73 16.38 42.00
N VAL A 247 14.83 17.63 41.54
CA VAL A 247 16.02 18.49 41.74
C VAL A 247 16.14 18.95 43.21
N GLU A 248 15.05 19.41 43.83
CA GLU A 248 15.03 19.78 45.26
C GLU A 248 15.36 18.58 46.19
N GLY A 249 14.99 17.37 45.77
CA GLY A 249 15.34 16.12 46.49
C GLY A 249 16.82 15.74 46.40
N GLN A 250 17.55 16.22 45.38
CA GLN A 250 18.99 16.01 45.24
C GLN A 250 19.80 17.08 45.99
N GLU A 251 19.37 18.35 46.00
CA GLU A 251 20.02 19.44 46.75
C GLU A 251 19.99 19.21 48.26
N LYS A 252 18.87 18.75 48.82
CA LYS A 252 18.79 18.37 50.25
C LYS A 252 19.66 17.17 50.61
N ARG A 253 20.02 16.32 49.63
CA ARG A 253 20.90 15.16 49.84
C ARG A 253 22.37 15.55 49.85
N SER A 254 22.75 16.61 49.13
CA SER A 254 24.10 17.18 49.18
C SER A 254 24.35 18.00 50.45
N GLU A 255 23.38 18.79 50.92
CA GLU A 255 23.54 19.58 52.16
C GLU A 255 23.67 18.68 53.41
N GLY A 256 22.96 17.55 53.46
CA GLY A 256 23.09 16.58 54.56
C GLY A 256 24.42 15.80 54.60
N GLN A 257 25.23 15.84 53.53
CA GLN A 257 26.57 15.22 53.52
C GLN A 257 27.67 16.18 53.99
N GLU A 258 27.50 17.50 53.84
CA GLU A 258 28.46 18.49 54.36
C GLU A 258 28.38 18.64 55.89
N GLU A 259 27.20 18.53 56.51
CA GLU A 259 27.07 18.57 57.98
C GLU A 259 27.68 17.34 58.69
N SER A 260 27.72 16.17 58.03
CA SER A 260 28.32 14.95 58.63
C SER A 260 29.85 14.96 58.69
N SER A 261 30.50 15.92 58.02
CA SER A 261 31.96 16.00 57.92
C SER A 261 32.61 16.91 58.98
N GLN A 262 31.82 17.57 59.84
CA GLN A 262 32.36 18.45 60.91
C GLN A 262 32.32 17.84 62.32
N GLU A 263 31.77 16.64 62.54
CA GLU A 263 31.69 16.02 63.88
C GLU A 263 32.82 15.02 64.22
N ASN A 264 33.79 14.76 63.34
CA ASN A 264 34.86 13.80 63.63
C ASN A 264 36.23 14.47 63.82
N ALA A 265 36.31 15.36 64.81
CA ALA A 265 37.58 15.88 65.34
C ALA A 265 37.57 15.76 66.87
N GLY A 266 37.81 14.56 67.38
CA GLY A 266 37.93 14.37 68.82
C GLY A 266 38.26 12.95 69.26
N SER A 267 39.50 12.77 69.74
CA SER A 267 40.00 11.69 70.60
C SER A 267 40.50 10.39 69.93
N GLY A 268 41.80 10.13 70.12
CA GLY A 268 42.48 8.87 69.78
C GLY A 268 43.96 8.92 70.17
N GLN A 269 44.25 8.73 71.47
CA GLN A 269 45.58 8.60 72.07
C GLN A 269 45.94 7.11 72.22
N GLY A 270 47.17 6.73 71.83
CA GLY A 270 47.90 5.50 72.22
C GLY A 270 47.34 4.18 71.68
N ASP A 271 48.10 3.13 71.37
CA ASP A 271 49.38 2.71 71.92
C ASP A 271 50.04 1.65 71.00
N GLU A 272 51.31 1.40 71.28
CA GLU A 272 52.35 0.60 70.62
C GLU A 272 52.02 -0.79 70.03
N GLY A 273 52.86 -1.26 69.08
CA GLY A 273 52.97 -2.69 68.83
C GLY A 273 53.62 -3.20 67.54
N SER A 274 54.94 -3.06 67.43
CA SER A 274 55.88 -4.12 66.98
C SER A 274 55.59 -4.96 65.71
N ALA A 275 56.37 -4.62 64.67
CA ALA A 275 57.39 -5.46 64.03
C ALA A 275 57.05 -6.53 62.98
N THR A 276 57.97 -6.55 62.00
CA THR A 276 58.35 -7.62 61.04
C THR A 276 57.37 -7.95 59.92
N SER A 277 57.78 -8.35 58.72
CA SER A 277 59.02 -8.33 57.93
C SER A 277 58.69 -9.22 56.73
N ASN A 278 59.12 -8.84 55.53
CA ASN A 278 59.39 -9.74 54.39
C ASN A 278 58.20 -10.48 53.74
N ASN A 279 58.20 -10.86 52.47
CA ASN A 279 58.96 -10.56 51.24
C ASN A 279 58.35 -11.50 50.17
N ALA A 280 58.63 -11.20 48.89
CA ALA A 280 58.33 -11.98 47.68
C ALA A 280 56.93 -11.85 47.07
#